data_AF-A0A370HYM0-F1
#
_entry.id   AF-A0A370HYM0-F1
#
_cell.length_a   1.000
_cell.length_b   1.000
_cell.length_c   1.000
_cell.angle_alpha   90.00
_cell.angle_beta   90.00
_cell.angle_gamma   90.00
#
_symmetry.space_group_name_H-M   'P 1'
#
loop_
_entity.id
_entity.type
_entity.pdbx_description
1 polymer ?
#
loop_
_entity_poly.entity_id
_entity_poly.type
_entity_poly.pdbx_seq_one_letter_code
_entity_poly.pdbx_strand_id
1 'polypeptide(L)'
;MTLYATRRSMTSSVSFEWAEYVEDVSAWRLSWLPNRDLTEAQARAGMELAEAYAEASHDSDHTARCATELNLSAAQAIALLTWRADGRPA
;
A
#
# COMPACT_ATOMS: atom_id res chain seq x y z
N MET A 1 -3.64 -12.73 4.20
CA MET A 1 -2.93 -12.41 2.94
C MET A 1 -3.66 -12.93 1.70
N THR A 2 -4.59 -12.13 1.15
CA THR A 2 -5.29 -12.46 -0.11
C THR A 2 -5.50 -11.17 -0.88
N LEU A 3 -4.47 -10.75 -1.61
CA LEU A 3 -4.56 -9.66 -2.57
C LEU A 3 -5.27 -10.14 -3.84
N TYR A 4 -6.32 -9.42 -4.22
CA TYR A 4 -7.01 -9.60 -5.48
C TYR A 4 -6.54 -8.53 -6.46
N ALA A 5 -5.79 -8.94 -7.48
CA ALA A 5 -5.25 -8.06 -8.50
C ALA A 5 -5.91 -8.31 -9.86
N THR A 6 -6.29 -7.23 -10.52
CA THR A 6 -6.62 -7.17 -11.94
C THR A 6 -5.56 -6.36 -12.68
N ARG A 7 -5.71 -6.18 -14.00
CA ARG A 7 -4.81 -5.30 -14.77
C ARG A 7 -4.87 -3.83 -14.34
N ARG A 8 -5.92 -3.40 -13.63
CA ARG A 8 -6.15 -1.99 -13.28
C ARG A 8 -6.46 -1.73 -11.81
N SER A 9 -6.55 -2.76 -10.99
CA SER A 9 -6.85 -2.60 -9.57
C SER A 9 -6.19 -3.67 -8.72
N MET A 10 -5.86 -3.33 -7.48
CA MET A 10 -5.51 -4.28 -6.43
C MET A 10 -6.33 -3.98 -5.19
N THR A 11 -6.88 -5.00 -4.56
CA THR A 11 -7.69 -4.90 -3.35
C THR A 11 -7.30 -6.00 -2.39
N SER A 12 -7.64 -5.82 -1.11
CA SER A 12 -7.43 -6.82 -0.06
C SER A 12 -8.77 -7.24 0.55
N SER A 13 -8.80 -8.44 1.13
CA SER A 13 -9.89 -8.88 2.00
C SER A 13 -9.70 -8.52 3.48
N VAL A 14 -8.51 -8.05 3.86
CA VAL A 14 -8.14 -7.78 5.26
C VAL A 14 -7.83 -6.30 5.52
N SER A 15 -7.55 -5.51 4.48
CA SER A 15 -7.43 -4.05 4.57
C SER A 15 -8.49 -3.37 3.70
N PHE A 16 -8.91 -2.17 4.11
CA PHE A 16 -9.78 -1.29 3.30
C PHE A 16 -8.98 -0.49 2.25
N GLU A 17 -7.68 -0.71 2.18
CA GLU A 17 -6.80 -0.04 1.23
C GLU A 17 -6.90 -0.71 -0.15
N TRP A 18 -6.60 0.06 -1.18
CA TRP A 18 -6.65 -0.37 -2.56
C TRP A 18 -5.58 0.34 -3.39
N ALA A 19 -5.28 -0.25 -4.54
CA ALA A 19 -4.47 0.37 -5.58
C ALA A 19 -5.25 0.44 -6.88
N GLU A 20 -5.09 1.51 -7.64
CA GLU A 20 -5.64 1.65 -8.98
C GLU A 20 -4.56 2.03 -9.98
N TYR A 21 -4.75 1.59 -11.22
CA TYR A 21 -3.95 2.04 -12.35
C TYR A 21 -4.60 3.25 -13.00
N VAL A 22 -3.88 4.37 -13.05
CA VAL A 22 -4.30 5.61 -13.68
C VAL A 22 -3.70 5.68 -15.08
N GLU A 23 -4.56 5.54 -16.10
CA GLU A 23 -4.11 5.44 -17.51
C GLU A 23 -3.44 6.73 -18.00
N ASP A 24 -3.95 7.90 -17.61
CA ASP A 24 -3.47 9.21 -18.05
C ASP A 24 -1.98 9.44 -17.74
N VAL A 25 -1.52 8.95 -16.59
CA VAL A 25 -0.10 9.02 -16.17
C VAL A 25 0.60 7.67 -16.28
N SER A 26 -0.10 6.66 -16.77
CA SER A 26 0.38 5.28 -16.93
C SER A 26 1.05 4.72 -15.66
N ALA A 27 0.46 5.01 -14.49
CA ALA A 27 1.05 4.68 -13.19
C ALA A 27 0.01 4.11 -12.23
N TRP A 28 0.48 3.37 -11.22
CA TRP A 28 -0.34 2.91 -10.11
C TRP A 28 -0.38 3.93 -8.98
N ARG A 29 -1.50 4.00 -8.26
CA ARG A 29 -1.68 4.81 -7.05
C ARG A 29 -2.28 3.99 -5.94
N LEU A 30 -1.87 4.27 -4.72
CA LEU A 30 -2.42 3.66 -3.50
C LEU A 30 -3.39 4.63 -2.83
N SER A 31 -4.46 4.09 -2.25
CA SER A 31 -5.45 4.86 -1.49
C SER A 31 -4.88 5.60 -0.27
N TRP A 32 -3.79 5.11 0.32
CA TRP A 32 -3.09 5.72 1.45
C TRP A 32 -1.82 6.48 1.05
N LEU A 33 -1.45 6.45 -0.24
CA LEU A 33 -0.32 7.20 -0.79
C LEU A 33 -0.67 7.74 -2.20
N PRO A 34 -1.73 8.58 -2.31
CA PRO A 34 -2.32 8.96 -3.60
C PRO A 34 -1.42 9.88 -4.43
N ASN A 35 -0.51 10.61 -3.77
CA ASN A 35 0.35 11.61 -4.40
C ASN A 35 1.65 11.03 -5.00
N ARG A 36 1.71 9.72 -5.23
CA ARG A 36 2.87 9.05 -5.84
C ARG A 36 2.43 8.19 -7.02
N ASP A 37 3.14 8.38 -8.12
CA ASP A 37 3.04 7.52 -9.30
C ASP A 37 3.98 6.33 -9.09
N LEU A 38 3.38 5.13 -9.01
CA LEU A 38 4.07 3.89 -8.66
C LEU A 38 4.10 2.92 -9.84
N THR A 39 5.11 2.06 -9.84
CA THR A 39 5.08 0.84 -10.66
C THR A 39 4.10 -0.17 -10.08
N GLU A 40 3.70 -1.18 -10.88
CA GLU A 40 2.86 -2.28 -10.40
C GLU A 40 3.48 -3.01 -9.19
N ALA A 41 4.80 -3.23 -9.22
CA ALA A 41 5.53 -3.87 -8.14
C ALA A 41 5.49 -3.05 -6.84
N GLN A 42 5.65 -1.74 -6.95
CA GLN A 42 5.55 -0.82 -5.82
C GLN A 42 4.14 -0.75 -5.25
N ALA A 43 3.12 -0.69 -6.12
CA ALA A 43 1.73 -0.76 -5.69
C ALA A 43 1.44 -2.06 -4.95
N ARG A 44 1.96 -3.19 -5.43
CA ARG A 44 1.85 -4.48 -4.74
C ARG A 44 2.53 -4.47 -3.37
N ALA A 45 3.75 -3.95 -3.28
CA ALA A 45 4.45 -3.81 -2.01
C ALA A 45 3.66 -2.94 -1.01
N GLY A 46 3.04 -1.86 -1.47
CA GLY A 46 2.19 -1.02 -0.61
C GLY A 46 0.89 -1.69 -0.17
N MET A 47 0.32 -2.55 -1.01
CA MET A 47 -0.83 -3.37 -0.63
C MET A 47 -0.45 -4.45 0.39
N GLU A 48 0.69 -5.12 0.21
CA GLU A 48 1.23 -6.09 1.18
C GLU A 48 1.49 -5.43 2.54
N LEU A 49 2.03 -4.19 2.53
CA LEU A 49 2.26 -3.42 3.74
C LEU A 49 0.93 -3.06 4.45
N ALA A 50 -0.10 -2.67 3.69
CA ALA A 50 -1.43 -2.40 4.24
C ALA A 50 -2.09 -3.65 4.85
N GLU A 51 -1.93 -4.83 4.23
CA GLU A 51 -2.37 -6.10 4.82
C GLU A 51 -1.64 -6.41 6.12
N ALA A 52 -0.31 -6.30 6.13
CA ALA A 52 0.50 -6.55 7.32
C ALA A 52 0.12 -5.61 8.49
N TYR A 53 -0.14 -4.33 8.19
CA TYR A 53 -0.64 -3.37 9.17
C TYR A 53 -2.02 -3.75 9.71
N ALA A 54 -2.97 -4.08 8.84
CA ALA A 54 -4.34 -4.42 9.24
C ALA A 54 -4.44 -5.72 10.05
N GLU A 55 -3.61 -6.72 9.70
CA GLU A 55 -3.52 -7.99 10.44
C GLU A 55 -2.74 -7.85 11.76
N ALA A 56 -2.17 -6.66 12.05
CA ALA A 56 -1.21 -6.46 13.15
C ALA A 56 -0.07 -7.49 13.11
N SER A 57 0.37 -7.86 11.90
CA SER A 57 1.44 -8.82 11.70
C SER A 57 2.77 -8.23 12.19
N HIS A 58 3.52 -9.04 12.95
CA HIS A 58 4.81 -8.66 13.50
C HIS A 58 5.98 -9.07 12.60
N ASP A 59 5.72 -9.43 11.34
CA ASP A 59 6.79 -9.68 10.36
C ASP A 59 7.45 -8.35 9.97
N SER A 60 8.40 -7.94 10.81
CA SER A 60 9.17 -6.71 10.66
C SER A 60 10.01 -6.70 9.39
N ASP A 61 10.52 -7.86 8.99
CA ASP A 61 11.41 -7.99 7.83
C ASP A 61 10.60 -7.85 6.53
N HIS A 62 9.44 -8.51 6.45
CA HIS A 62 8.53 -8.33 5.33
C HIS A 62 8.06 -6.88 5.23
N THR A 63 7.65 -6.27 6.35
CA THR A 63 7.21 -4.87 6.39
C THR A 63 8.32 -3.91 5.95
N ALA A 64 9.55 -4.11 6.44
CA ALA A 64 10.70 -3.28 6.07
C ALA A 64 11.05 -3.42 4.58
N ARG A 65 10.99 -4.64 4.03
CA ARG A 65 11.21 -4.89 2.59
C ARG A 65 10.18 -4.14 1.76
N CYS A 66 8.90 -4.30 2.06
CA CYS A 66 7.81 -3.62 1.33
C CYS A 66 7.90 -2.09 1.44
N ALA A 67 8.28 -1.56 2.60
CA ALA A 67 8.51 -0.13 2.76
C ALA A 67 9.69 0.38 1.91
N THR A 68 10.78 -0.40 1.85
CA THR A 68 11.97 -0.06 1.06
C THR A 68 11.65 0.03 -0.44
N GLU A 69 10.80 -0.86 -0.98
CA GLU A 69 10.34 -0.79 -2.37
C GLU A 69 9.61 0.54 -2.67
N LEU A 70 8.94 1.11 -1.67
CA LEU A 70 8.26 2.40 -1.74
C LEU A 70 9.19 3.60 -1.46
N ASN A 71 10.48 3.36 -1.22
CA ASN A 71 11.43 4.37 -0.73
C ASN A 71 10.95 5.03 0.58
N LEU A 72 10.39 4.23 1.48
CA LEU A 72 9.96 4.63 2.82
C LEU A 72 10.67 3.77 3.86
N SER A 73 10.81 4.28 5.08
CA SER A 73 11.06 3.41 6.23
C SER A 73 9.76 2.74 6.67
N ALA A 74 9.87 1.58 7.34
CA ALA A 74 8.71 0.91 7.93
C ALA A 74 7.92 1.85 8.87
N ALA A 75 8.62 2.66 9.66
CA ALA A 75 8.01 3.63 10.56
C ALA A 75 7.21 4.71 9.79
N GLN A 76 7.73 5.22 8.68
CA GLN A 76 7.02 6.19 7.85
C GLN A 76 5.76 5.57 7.22
N ALA A 77 5.86 4.34 6.70
CA ALA A 77 4.72 3.66 6.10
C ALA A 77 3.62 3.38 7.13
N ILE A 78 3.97 2.90 8.33
CA ILE A 78 3.03 2.68 9.44
C ILE A 78 2.38 4.01 9.86
N ALA A 79 3.14 5.10 9.94
CA ALA A 79 2.60 6.41 10.29
C ALA A 79 1.58 6.90 9.27
N LEU A 80 1.84 6.72 7.97
CA LEU A 80 0.91 7.10 6.89
C LEU A 80 -0.38 6.27 6.94
N LEU A 81 -0.27 4.96 7.12
CA LEU A 81 -1.44 4.08 7.25
C LEU A 81 -2.27 4.39 8.50
N THR A 82 -1.61 4.69 9.61
CA THR A 82 -2.30 5.09 10.86
C THR A 82 -3.05 6.40 10.66
N TRP A 83 -2.39 7.39 10.06
CA TRP A 83 -2.99 8.68 9.75
C TRP A 83 -4.18 8.55 8.79
N ARG A 84 -4.12 7.61 7.84
CA ARG A 84 -5.23 7.27 6.95
C ARG A 84 -6.38 6.59 7.69
N ALA A 85 -6.07 5.61 8.55
CA ALA A 85 -7.05 4.87 9.36
C ALA A 85 -7.82 5.79 10.33
N ASP A 86 -7.17 6.87 10.82
CA ASP A 86 -7.80 7.93 11.61
C ASP A 86 -8.79 8.81 10.81
N GLY A 87 -9.04 8.48 9.53
CA GLY A 87 -10.03 9.16 8.68
C GLY A 87 -9.52 10.45 8.04
N ARG A 88 -8.21 10.70 8.04
CA ARG A 88 -7.63 11.89 7.39
C ARG A 88 -7.35 11.60 5.90
N PRO A 89 -7.68 12.52 4.98
CA PRO A 89 -7.47 12.34 3.54
C PRO A 89 -6.01 12.61 3.16
N ALA A 90 -5.32 11.62 2.54
CA ALA A 90 -3.89 11.61 2.20
C ALA A 90 -3.46 12.55 1.07
#